data_AF-A0A0C9VFV3-F1
#
_entry.id   AF-A0A0C9VFV3-F1
#
_cell.length_a   1.000
_cell.length_b   1.000
_cell.length_c   1.000
_cell.angle_alpha   90.00
_cell.angle_beta   90.00
_cell.angle_gamma   90.00
#
_symmetry.space_group_name_H-M   'P 1'
#
loop_
_entity.id
_entity.type
_entity.pdbx_description
1 polymer ?
#
loop_
_entity_poly.entity_id
_entity_poly.type
_entity_poly.pdbx_seq_one_letter_code
_entity_poly.pdbx_strand_id
1 'polypeptide(L)' 'CCTKHILDLQPDFKEQKSLVQEVIEEAGNLCIFLIKFHCELNFIVYFWRAVK' A
#
# COMPACT_ATOMS: atom_id res chain seq x y z
N CYS A 1 20.00 7.58 -4.85
CA CYS A 1 20.69 7.51 -6.16
C CYS A 1 19.70 7.98 -7.23
N CYS A 2 20.13 8.88 -8.13
CA CYS A 2 19.29 9.52 -9.14
C CYS A 2 18.58 8.54 -10.08
N THR A 3 19.19 7.39 -10.38
CA THR A 3 18.61 6.36 -11.26
C THR A 3 17.32 5.77 -10.70
N LYS A 4 17.26 5.52 -9.38
CA LYS A 4 16.04 5.02 -8.74
C LYS A 4 14.89 6.00 -8.90
N HIS A 5 15.17 7.29 -8.68
CA HIS A 5 14.17 8.34 -8.84
C HIS A 5 13.68 8.46 -10.30
N ILE A 6 14.57 8.33 -11.28
CA ILE A 6 14.21 8.35 -12.70
C ILE A 6 13.32 7.15 -13.06
N LEU A 7 13.64 5.95 -12.55
CA LEU A 7 12.84 4.73 -12.73
C LEU A 7 11.46 4.86 -12.08
N ASP A 8 11.39 5.34 -10.83
CA ASP A 8 10.13 5.57 -10.10
C ASP A 8 9.20 6.57 -10.83
N LEU A 9 9.76 7.41 -11.70
CA LEU A 9 9.00 8.40 -12.47
C LEU A 9 8.50 7.89 -13.83
N GLN A 10 9.00 6.75 -14.33
CA GLN A 10 8.58 6.21 -15.61
C GLN A 10 7.09 5.81 -15.60
N PRO A 11 6.35 5.99 -16.70
CA PRO A 11 4.91 5.70 -16.76
C PRO A 11 4.57 4.23 -16.48
N ASP A 12 5.31 3.31 -17.10
CA ASP A 12 5.16 1.86 -16.92
C ASP A 12 5.34 1.44 -15.46
N PHE A 13 6.33 2.02 -14.78
CA PHE A 13 6.58 1.74 -13.36
C PHE A 13 5.46 2.28 -12.45
N LYS A 14 4.86 3.41 -12.81
CA LYS A 14 3.71 3.97 -12.07
C LYS A 14 2.40 3.23 -12.31
N GLU A 15 2.23 2.66 -13.49
CA GLU A 15 1.05 1.90 -13.89
C GLU A 15 1.10 0.44 -13.40
N GLN A 16 2.30 -0.08 -13.12
CA GLN A 16 2.50 -1.43 -12.60
C GLN A 16 1.90 -1.59 -11.19
N LYS A 17 0.99 -2.54 -11.03
CA LYS A 17 0.50 -2.97 -9.71
C LYS A 17 1.60 -3.67 -8.94
N SER A 18 1.59 -3.51 -7.61
CA SER A 18 2.51 -4.28 -6.77
C SER A 18 2.13 -5.76 -6.78
N LEU A 19 3.12 -6.66 -6.72
CA LEU A 19 2.87 -8.10 -6.62
C LEU A 19 1.91 -8.46 -5.48
N VAL A 20 2.01 -7.74 -4.34
CA VAL A 20 1.12 -7.96 -3.20
C VAL A 20 -0.32 -7.61 -3.54
N GLN A 21 -0.54 -6.52 -4.27
CA GLN A 21 -1.88 -6.14 -4.73
C GLN A 21 -2.44 -7.21 -5.69
N GLU A 22 -1.64 -7.68 -6.65
CA GLU A 22 -2.04 -8.71 -7.60
C GLU A 22 -2.47 -9.99 -6.87
N VAL A 23 -1.65 -10.50 -5.94
CA VAL A 23 -1.94 -11.71 -5.17
C VAL A 23 -3.23 -11.57 -4.34
N ILE A 24 -3.46 -10.40 -3.72
CA ILE A 24 -4.67 -10.14 -2.92
C ILE A 24 -5.92 -10.12 -3.82
N GLU A 25 -5.84 -9.41 -4.96
CA GLU A 25 -6.94 -9.28 -5.91
C GLU A 25 -7.26 -10.62 -6.62
N GLU A 26 -6.24 -11.40 -6.97
CA GLU A 26 -6.38 -12.76 -7.54
C GLU A 26 -7.05 -13.73 -6.58
N ALA A 27 -6.81 -13.56 -5.27
CA ALA A 27 -7.51 -14.32 -4.22
C ALA A 27 -8.96 -13.85 -4.00
N GLY A 28 -9.45 -12.87 -4.77
CA GLY A 28 -10.81 -12.32 -4.67
C GLY A 28 -11.00 -11.30 -3.53
N ASN A 29 -9.92 -10.79 -2.94
CA ASN A 29 -9.97 -9.83 -1.84
C ASN A 29 -9.75 -8.40 -2.32
N LEU A 30 -10.26 -7.42 -1.57
CA LEU A 30 -10.03 -6.01 -1.84
C LEU A 30 -8.71 -5.54 -1.21
N CYS A 31 -7.80 -4.99 -2.03
CA CYS A 31 -6.58 -4.35 -1.54
C CYS A 31 -6.84 -2.87 -1.21
N ILE A 32 -6.94 -2.55 0.09
CA ILE A 32 -7.20 -1.18 0.57
C ILE A 32 -5.88 -0.46 0.86
N PHE A 33 -5.63 0.66 0.19
CA PHE A 33 -4.47 1.51 0.43
C PHE A 33 -4.82 2.66 1.37
N LEU A 34 -4.13 2.75 2.50
CA LEU A 34 -4.28 3.84 3.48
C LEU A 34 -3.25 4.95 3.23
N ILE A 35 -3.59 6.17 3.64
CA ILE A 35 -2.70 7.32 3.50
C ILE A 35 -1.46 7.11 4.40
N LYS A 36 -0.28 7.36 3.82
CA LYS A 36 0.99 7.27 4.57
C LYS A 36 0.96 8.25 5.75
N PHE A 37 1.43 7.79 6.91
CA PHE A 37 1.56 8.58 8.15
C PHE A 37 0.25 8.98 8.85
N HIS A 38 -0.89 8.40 8.46
CA HIS A 38 -2.19 8.59 9.11
C HIS A 38 -2.66 7.31 9.78
N CYS A 39 -2.03 6.93 10.89
CA CYS A 39 -2.34 5.67 11.59
C CYS A 39 -3.72 5.67 12.25
N GLU A 40 -4.28 6.85 12.53
CA GLU A 40 -5.64 7.04 13.02
C GLU A 40 -6.72 6.54 12.05
N LEU A 41 -6.40 6.45 10.75
CA LEU A 41 -7.30 5.93 9.73
C LEU A 41 -7.24 4.40 9.62
N ASN A 42 -6.28 3.75 10.28
CA ASN A 42 -6.16 2.30 10.27
C ASN A 42 -7.04 1.68 11.37
N PHE A 43 -8.10 0.99 10.96
CA PHE A 43 -9.07 0.35 11.85
C PHE A 43 -8.43 -0.57 12.90
N ILE A 44 -7.31 -1.25 12.58
CA ILE A 44 -6.64 -2.15 13.53
C ILE A 44 -6.08 -1.43 14.76
N VAL A 45 -5.72 -0.14 14.62
CA VAL A 45 -5.14 0.66 15.70
C VAL A 45 -6.14 0.87 16.84
N TYR A 46 -7.44 0.92 16.54
CA TYR A 46 -8.49 1.00 17.54
C TYR A 46 -8.47 -0.23 18.48
N PHE A 47 -8.39 -1.44 17.92
CA PHE A 47 -8.33 -2.67 18.72
C PHE A 47 -7.06 -2.76 19.54
N TRP A 48 -5.91 -2.41 18.94
CA TRP A 48 -4.64 -2.42 19.66
C TRP A 48 -4.61 -1.44 20.83
N ARG A 49 -5.30 -0.30 20.71
CA ARG A 49 -5.46 0.64 21.82
C ARG A 49 -6.39 0.10 22.91
N ALA A 50 -7.43 -0.65 22.55
CA ALA A 50 -8.39 -1.20 23.50
C ALA A 50 -7.84 -2.38 24.33
N VAL A 51 -6.81 -3.08 23.84
CA VAL A 51 -6.14 -4.17 24.56
C VAL A 51 -4.93 -3.71 25.40
N LYS A 52 -4.66 -2.41 25.45
CA LYS A 52 -3.68 -1.78 26.36
C LYS A 52 -4.38 -1.31 27.63
#